data_AF-A0A499UV00-F1
#
_entry.id   AF-A0A499UV00-F1
#
_cell.length_a   1.000
_cell.length_b   1.000
_cell.length_c   1.000
_cell.angle_alpha   90.00
_cell.angle_beta   90.00
_cell.angle_gamma   90.00
#
_symmetry.space_group_name_H-M   'P 1'
#
loop_
_entity.id
_entity.type
_entity.pdbx_description
1 polymer ?
#
loop_
_entity_poly.entity_id
_entity_poly.type
_entity_poly.pdbx_seq_one_letter_code
_entity_poly.pdbx_strand_id
1 'polypeptide(L)'
;MTIVFTVIAVGVIVVIARLARKLHSLPWAIALGLLLGGAFGNLTDRIFRAPGDFQGAVVDFIAPSHFAVFNLADSAIVCGGFLIVILSFRGLDPDGTVHKD
;
A
#
# COMPACT_ATOMS: atom_id res chain seq x y z
N MET A 1 -15.59 -9.35 -9.91
CA MET A 1 -15.03 -8.18 -9.19
C MET A 1 -13.58 -8.36 -8.73
N THR A 2 -13.10 -9.59 -8.50
CA THR A 2 -11.72 -9.87 -8.05
C THR A 2 -10.63 -9.41 -9.03
N ILE A 3 -10.80 -9.64 -10.33
CA ILE A 3 -9.83 -9.25 -11.38
C ILE A 3 -9.60 -7.74 -11.42
N VAL A 4 -10.65 -6.92 -11.27
CA VAL A 4 -10.54 -5.45 -11.28
C VAL A 4 -9.62 -4.98 -10.16
N PHE A 5 -9.80 -5.50 -8.95
CA PHE A 5 -8.95 -5.19 -7.81
C PHE A 5 -7.50 -5.67 -8.02
N THR A 6 -7.30 -6.83 -8.65
CA THR A 6 -5.95 -7.30 -9.01
C THR A 6 -5.27 -6.36 -10.01
N VAL A 7 -5.98 -5.91 -11.05
CA VAL A 7 -5.44 -4.96 -12.04
C VAL A 7 -5.08 -3.62 -11.39
N ILE A 8 -5.96 -3.10 -10.52
CA ILE A 8 -5.70 -1.86 -9.76
C ILE A 8 -4.46 -2.05 -8.87
N ALA A 9 -4.37 -3.16 -8.13
CA ALA A 9 -3.22 -3.43 -7.26
C ALA A 9 -1.91 -3.47 -8.04
N VAL A 10 -1.88 -4.15 -9.19
CA VAL A 10 -0.71 -4.18 -10.08
C VAL A 10 -0.36 -2.77 -10.57
N GLY A 11 -1.35 -1.97 -10.98
CA GLY A 11 -1.14 -0.59 -11.40
C GLY A 11 -0.53 0.27 -10.29
N VAL A 12 -1.07 0.19 -9.07
CA VAL A 12 -0.56 0.90 -7.89
C VAL A 12 0.88 0.48 -7.58
N ILE A 13 1.18 -0.82 -7.60
CA ILE A 13 2.53 -1.35 -7.39
C ILE A 13 3.51 -0.75 -8.40
N VAL A 14 3.16 -0.73 -9.69
CA VAL A 14 4.02 -0.18 -10.74
C VAL A 14 4.26 1.32 -10.56
N VAL A 15 3.22 2.08 -10.20
CA VAL A 15 3.34 3.52 -9.95
C VAL A 15 4.23 3.78 -8.74
N ILE A 16 3.97 3.12 -7.61
CA ILE A 16 4.76 3.29 -6.39
C ILE A 16 6.21 2.86 -6.62
N ALA A 17 6.47 1.73 -7.28
CA ALA A 17 7.82 1.29 -7.59
C ALA A 17 8.57 2.31 -8.46
N ARG A 18 7.89 2.96 -9.42
CA ARG A 18 8.50 4.02 -10.24
C ARG A 18 8.82 5.28 -9.43
N LEU A 19 7.92 5.70 -8.55
CA LEU A 19 8.11 6.85 -7.66
C LEU A 19 9.22 6.59 -6.64
N ALA A 20 9.27 5.38 -6.09
CA ALA A 20 10.26 4.97 -5.09
C ALA A 20 11.70 5.12 -5.57
N ARG A 21 11.96 4.98 -6.87
CA ARG A 21 13.30 5.15 -7.46
C ARG A 21 13.84 6.58 -7.40
N LYS A 22 13.00 7.57 -7.10
CA LYS A 22 13.37 8.99 -7.01
C LYS A 22 13.33 9.51 -5.57
N LEU A 23 13.15 8.63 -4.59
CA LEU A 23 13.08 9.02 -3.19
C LEU A 23 14.46 9.25 -2.61
N HIS A 24 14.61 10.40 -1.95
CA HIS A 24 15.80 10.72 -1.15
C HIS A 24 15.43 10.99 0.32
N SER A 25 14.13 10.88 0.67
CA SER A 25 13.60 11.08 2.02
C SER A 25 13.23 9.76 2.69
N LEU A 26 13.83 9.48 3.86
CA LEU A 26 13.57 8.26 4.63
C LEU A 26 12.09 8.12 5.04
N PRO A 27 11.41 9.16 5.57
CA PRO A 27 9.98 9.06 5.89
C PRO A 27 9.11 8.69 4.68
N TRP A 28 9.39 9.25 3.50
CA TRP A 28 8.68 8.89 2.27
C TRP A 28 9.00 7.47 1.81
N ALA A 29 10.25 7.01 1.98
CA ALA A 29 10.63 5.63 1.69
C ALA A 29 9.87 4.64 2.58
N ILE A 30 9.69 4.94 3.87
CA ILE A 30 8.87 4.14 4.78
C ILE A 30 7.40 4.14 4.33
N ALA A 31 6.84 5.32 4.03
CA ALA A 31 5.43 5.44 3.64
C ALA A 31 5.12 4.66 2.35
N LEU A 32 5.95 4.82 1.32
CA LEU A 32 5.79 4.13 0.05
C LEU A 32 6.15 2.64 0.15
N GLY A 33 7.10 2.28 1.01
CA GLY A 33 7.40 0.88 1.34
C GLY A 33 6.23 0.15 2.00
N LEU A 34 5.52 0.80 2.92
CA LEU A 34 4.32 0.26 3.56
C LEU A 34 3.19 0.03 2.54
N LEU A 35 2.93 1.00 1.67
CA LEU A 35 1.93 0.86 0.60
C LEU A 35 2.29 -0.24 -0.40
N LEU A 36 3.56 -0.29 -0.82
CA LEU A 36 4.06 -1.29 -1.75
C LEU A 36 3.97 -2.69 -1.14
N GLY A 37 4.42 -2.86 0.11
CA GLY A 37 4.38 -4.13 0.84
C GLY A 37 2.95 -4.64 1.05
N GLY A 38 2.03 -3.77 1.47
CA GLY A 38 0.63 -4.13 1.61
C GLY A 38 -0.03 -4.52 0.28
N ALA A 39 0.21 -3.74 -0.78
CA ALA A 39 -0.30 -4.07 -2.11
C ALA A 39 0.25 -5.42 -2.62
N PHE A 40 1.55 -5.69 -2.43
CA PHE A 40 2.15 -6.98 -2.78
C PHE A 40 1.61 -8.13 -1.94
N GLY A 41 1.36 -7.95 -0.64
CA GLY A 41 0.77 -8.98 0.22
C GLY A 41 -0.62 -9.40 -0.27
N ASN A 42 -1.51 -8.42 -0.48
CA ASN A 42 -2.85 -8.69 -1.00
C ASN A 42 -2.84 -9.25 -2.44
N LEU A 43 -1.86 -8.87 -3.27
CA LEU A 43 -1.71 -9.43 -4.62
C LEU A 43 -1.21 -10.88 -4.58
N THR A 44 -0.25 -11.20 -3.70
CA THR A 44 0.28 -12.55 -3.51
C THR A 44 -0.85 -13.51 -3.13
N ASP A 45 -1.72 -13.11 -2.21
CA ASP A 45 -2.90 -13.87 -1.84
C ASP A 45 -3.80 -14.21 -3.03
N ARG A 46 -4.01 -13.23 -3.91
CA ARG A 46 -4.86 -13.37 -5.10
C ARG A 46 -4.24 -14.27 -6.17
N ILE A 47 -2.91 -14.31 -6.26
CA ILE A 47 -2.18 -15.12 -7.23
C ILE A 47 -2.10 -16.58 -6.78
N PHE A 48 -1.76 -16.81 -5.51
CA PHE A 48 -1.37 -18.15 -5.05
C PHE A 48 -2.50 -18.94 -4.38
N ARG A 49 -3.64 -18.32 -4.03
CA ARG A 49 -4.78 -19.04 -3.46
C ARG A 49 -5.78 -19.50 -4.51
N ALA A 50 -6.41 -20.66 -4.27
CA ALA A 50 -7.55 -21.14 -5.04
C ALA A 50 -8.69 -20.09 -5.04
N PRO A 51 -9.40 -19.88 -6.17
CA PRO A 51 -9.45 -20.70 -7.38
C PRO A 51 -8.27 -20.52 -8.37
N GLY A 52 -7.24 -19.75 -8.03
CA GLY A 52 -6.13 -19.45 -8.96
C GLY A 52 -6.45 -18.28 -9.89
N ASP A 53 -5.61 -18.07 -10.92
CA ASP A 53 -5.80 -17.08 -11.99
C ASP A 53 -6.10 -15.65 -11.54
N PHE A 54 -5.38 -15.15 -10.53
CA PHE A 54 -5.57 -13.80 -9.95
C PHE A 54 -6.94 -13.58 -9.27
N GLN A 55 -7.67 -14.66 -9.00
CA GLN A 55 -9.00 -14.65 -8.38
C GLN A 55 -8.99 -15.21 -6.97
N GLY A 56 -7.82 -15.55 -6.42
CA GLY A 56 -7.67 -15.99 -5.03
C GLY A 56 -8.25 -14.97 -4.06
N ALA A 57 -8.87 -15.46 -2.99
CA ALA A 57 -9.37 -14.61 -1.92
C ALA A 57 -8.21 -14.04 -1.08
N VAL A 58 -8.34 -12.79 -0.65
CA VAL A 58 -7.47 -12.20 0.37
C VAL A 58 -7.87 -12.79 1.72
N VAL A 59 -6.89 -13.11 2.56
CA VAL A 59 -7.17 -13.66 3.90
C VAL A 59 -7.18 -12.56 4.92
N ASP A 60 -8.37 -12.32 5.48
CA ASP A 60 -8.58 -11.38 6.58
C ASP A 60 -8.65 -12.15 7.89
N PHE A 61 -7.81 -11.77 8.86
CA PHE A 61 -7.63 -12.52 10.11
C PHE A 61 -7.75 -11.67 11.37
N ILE A 62 -7.83 -10.34 11.24
CA ILE A 62 -8.03 -9.41 12.34
C ILE A 62 -9.52 -9.01 12.33
N ALA A 63 -10.27 -9.40 13.36
CA ALA A 63 -11.72 -9.23 13.43
C ALA A 63 -12.17 -8.51 14.72
N PRO A 64 -12.09 -7.17 14.77
CA PRO A 64 -12.63 -6.41 15.91
C PRO A 64 -14.17 -6.40 15.89
N SER A 65 -14.81 -6.46 17.06
CA SER A 65 -16.27 -6.66 17.19
C SER A 65 -17.17 -5.61 16.51
N HIS A 66 -16.66 -4.40 16.25
CA HIS A 66 -17.42 -3.29 15.66
C HIS A 66 -16.72 -2.68 14.45
N PHE A 67 -15.80 -3.41 13.83
CA PHE A 67 -15.02 -2.93 12.69
C PHE A 67 -15.00 -3.97 11.58
N ALA A 68 -14.58 -3.56 10.39
CA ALA A 68 -14.34 -4.49 9.29
C ALA A 68 -13.30 -5.54 9.69
N VAL A 69 -13.39 -6.74 9.11
CA VAL A 69 -12.31 -7.73 9.20
C VAL A 69 -11.23 -7.30 8.21
N PHE A 70 -9.97 -7.33 8.64
CA PHE A 70 -8.84 -6.89 7.82
C PHE A 70 -7.60 -7.75 8.08
N ASN A 71 -6.53 -7.49 7.34
CA ASN A 71 -5.26 -8.14 7.52
C ASN A 71 -4.10 -7.15 7.74
N LEU A 72 -2.88 -7.68 7.86
CA LEU A 72 -1.70 -6.87 8.04
C LEU A 72 -1.37 -6.00 6.80
N ALA A 73 -1.69 -6.48 5.59
CA ALA A 73 -1.50 -5.71 4.37
C ALA A 73 -2.40 -4.46 4.34
N ASP A 74 -3.65 -4.57 4.78
CA ASP A 74 -4.56 -3.43 4.89
C ASP A 74 -4.07 -2.43 5.93
N SER A 75 -3.59 -2.93 7.07
CA SER A 75 -2.96 -2.09 8.11
C SER A 75 -1.75 -1.33 7.56
N ALA A 76 -0.90 -1.99 6.77
CA ALA A 76 0.25 -1.36 6.13
C ALA A 76 -0.19 -0.28 5.14
N ILE A 77 -1.22 -0.53 4.34
CA ILE A 77 -1.76 0.45 3.39
C ILE A 77 -2.30 1.68 4.13
N VAL A 78 -3.08 1.48 5.20
CA VAL A 78 -3.64 2.57 6.01
C VAL A 78 -2.54 3.40 6.68
N CYS A 79 -1.57 2.74 7.33
CA CYS A 79 -0.44 3.42 7.96
C CYS A 79 0.43 4.19 6.96
N GLY A 80 0.71 3.60 5.79
CA GLY A 80 1.47 4.25 4.72
C GLY A 80 0.74 5.47 4.17
N GLY A 81 -0.56 5.35 3.90
CA GLY A 81 -1.41 6.47 3.46
C GLY A 81 -1.47 7.59 4.50
N PHE A 82 -1.66 7.24 5.78
CA PHE A 82 -1.66 8.20 6.88
C PHE A 82 -0.33 8.95 7.00
N LEU A 83 0.80 8.24 6.83
CA LEU A 83 2.12 8.85 6.84
C LEU A 83 2.32 9.80 5.65
N ILE A 84 1.89 9.44 4.44
CA ILE A 84 1.92 10.35 3.27
C ILE A 84 1.14 11.64 3.54
N VAL A 85 -0.05 11.52 4.14
CA VAL A 85 -0.87 12.69 4.48
C VAL A 85 -0.12 13.60 5.46
N ILE A 86 0.46 13.04 6.53
CA ILE A 86 1.26 13.82 7.49
C ILE A 86 2.46 14.49 6.81
N LEU A 87 3.20 13.76 5.97
CA LEU A 87 4.38 14.31 5.27
C LEU A 87 3.98 15.45 4.34
N SER A 88 2.86 15.31 3.63
CA SER A 88 2.32 16.33 2.75
C SER A 88 1.94 17.60 3.52
N PHE A 89 1.28 17.46 4.69
CA PHE A 89 0.96 18.61 5.55
C PHE A 89 2.19 19.29 6.17
N ARG A 90 3.29 18.55 6.33
CA ARG A 90 4.55 19.11 6.84
C ARG A 90 5.41 19.77 5.77
N GLY A 91 4.95 19.80 4.51
CA GLY A 91 5.70 20.34 3.38
C GLY A 91 6.97 19.54 3.07
N LEU A 92 7.06 18.28 3.51
CA LEU A 92 8.20 17.42 3.22
C LEU A 92 8.03 16.83 1.83
N ASP A 93 8.93 17.18 0.93
CA ASP A 93 8.94 16.65 -0.43
C ASP A 93 9.54 15.24 -0.46
N PRO A 94 9.16 14.40 -1.45
CA PRO A 94 9.70 13.05 -1.63
C PRO A 94 11.23 12.99 -1.84
N ASP A 95 11.85 14.09 -2.27
CA ASP A 95 13.29 14.27 -2.43
C ASP A 95 13.99 14.74 -1.14
N GLY A 96 13.23 14.98 -0.07
CA GLY A 96 13.76 15.37 1.24
C GLY A 96 13.86 16.88 1.46
N THR A 97 13.44 17.71 0.50
CA THR A 97 13.32 19.15 0.76
C THR A 97 12.11 19.47 1.64
N VAL A 98 12.15 20.60 2.32
CA VAL A 98 11.01 21.13 3.07
C VAL A 98 10.58 22.42 2.40
N HIS A 99 9.41 22.44 1.78
CA HIS A 99 8.78 23.69 1.36
C HIS A 99 8.28 24.42 2.61
N LYS A 100 8.90 25.56 2.91
CA LYS A 100 8.32 26.59 3.77
C LYS A 100 7.83 27.70 2.86
N ASP A 101 6.51 27.78 2.70
CA ASP A 101 5.85 28.98 2.18
C ASP A 101 6.03 30.15 3.16
#